data_AF-A0A4P6U935-F1
#
_entry.id   AF-A0A4P6U935-F1
#
_cell.length_a   1.000
_cell.length_b   1.000
_cell.length_c   1.000
_cell.angle_alpha   90.00
_cell.angle_beta   90.00
_cell.angle_gamma   90.00
#
_symmetry.space_group_name_H-M   'P 1'
#
loop_
_entity.id
_entity.type
_entity.pdbx_description
1 polymer ?
#
loop_
_entity_poly.entity_id
_entity_poly.type
_entity_poly.pdbx_seq_one_letter_code
_entity_poly.pdbx_strand_id
1 'polypeptide(L)'
;MTEWRRVNFAIAGSSPEEWTAHLKWSARVLRHAGVEVPDTELSAEIDHEDREQQTRRPIGRRVPPDFRRHPHQQEPALYEPDLSIPFKTRKGVDLRLGRIRVFATGVSFQLIARIPDPHPDQGVIIGAEAMNLGFRIKPGQPHRIRLIVTVDPRRGPYGFYGGTVLANSSSPCDFPEDPGAPWLAGGNDRCVRVGDGELEFAATYFLSPVPTRGKLVFTIAYPEFDIDVTDLILDAAQFTQKPPG
;
A
#
# COMPACT_ATOMS: atom_id res chain seq x y z
N MET A 1 -9.29 8.37 -38.99
CA MET A 1 -8.30 8.48 -37.91
C MET A 1 -8.24 9.94 -37.51
N THR A 2 -8.87 10.28 -36.39
CA THR A 2 -8.98 11.66 -35.90
C THR A 2 -7.82 11.89 -34.92
N GLU A 3 -6.83 12.66 -35.33
CA GLU A 3 -5.72 13.10 -34.47
C GLU A 3 -6.27 13.95 -33.32
N TRP A 4 -5.92 13.60 -32.08
CA TRP A 4 -6.16 14.47 -30.93
C TRP A 4 -5.20 15.65 -31.00
N ARG A 5 -5.69 16.85 -30.72
CA ARG A 5 -4.87 18.08 -30.74
C ARG A 5 -5.04 18.81 -29.42
N ARG A 6 -3.92 19.16 -28.80
CA ARG A 6 -3.90 20.00 -27.59
C ARG A 6 -4.22 21.43 -28.00
N VAL A 7 -5.33 21.99 -27.54
CA VAL A 7 -5.74 23.38 -27.77
C VAL A 7 -5.75 24.08 -26.41
N ASN A 8 -4.74 24.89 -26.14
CA ASN A 8 -4.51 25.53 -24.83
C ASN A 8 -4.44 24.49 -23.68
N PHE A 9 -5.34 24.60 -22.69
CA PHE A 9 -5.46 23.68 -21.55
C PHE A 9 -6.42 22.51 -21.81
N ALA A 10 -7.09 22.47 -22.96
CA ALA A 10 -8.08 21.46 -23.30
C ALA A 10 -7.55 20.48 -24.36
N ILE A 11 -7.96 19.22 -24.25
CA ILE A 11 -7.77 18.21 -25.28
C ILE A 11 -9.01 18.27 -26.19
N ALA A 12 -8.81 18.58 -27.47
CA ALA A 12 -9.87 18.47 -28.47
C ALA A 12 -9.77 17.09 -29.15
N GLY A 13 -10.85 16.31 -29.11
CA GLY A 13 -10.94 14.93 -29.62
C GLY A 13 -10.99 13.89 -28.51
N SER A 14 -11.04 12.60 -28.88
CA SER A 14 -10.98 11.49 -27.92
C SER A 14 -9.65 11.54 -27.17
N SER A 15 -9.70 11.49 -25.84
CA SER A 15 -8.51 11.38 -25.00
C SER A 15 -7.66 10.19 -25.43
N PRO A 16 -6.32 10.32 -25.49
CA PRO A 16 -5.43 9.18 -25.73
C PRO A 16 -5.71 8.06 -24.73
N GLU A 17 -5.65 6.79 -25.16
CA GLU A 17 -5.89 5.64 -24.26
C GLU A 17 -4.99 5.68 -23.02
N GLU A 18 -3.75 6.15 -23.17
CA GLU A 18 -2.80 6.32 -22.05
C GLU A 18 -3.27 7.38 -21.03
N TRP A 19 -3.92 8.45 -21.49
CA TRP A 19 -4.48 9.48 -20.62
C TRP A 19 -5.64 8.92 -19.81
N THR A 20 -6.56 8.21 -20.47
CA THR A 20 -7.69 7.55 -19.81
C THR A 20 -7.19 6.50 -18.80
N ALA A 21 -6.18 5.70 -19.16
CA ALA A 21 -5.57 4.74 -18.26
C ALA A 21 -4.91 5.42 -17.04
N HIS A 22 -4.24 6.55 -17.25
CA HIS A 22 -3.65 7.34 -16.17
C HIS A 22 -4.70 7.95 -15.24
N LEU A 23 -5.80 8.48 -15.78
CA LEU A 23 -6.91 9.00 -14.99
C LEU A 23 -7.56 7.90 -14.15
N LYS A 24 -7.91 6.76 -14.76
CA LYS A 24 -8.45 5.59 -14.05
C LYS A 24 -7.51 5.09 -12.95
N TRP A 25 -6.22 5.00 -13.25
CA TRP A 25 -5.22 4.58 -12.27
C TRP A 25 -5.15 5.54 -11.07
N SER A 26 -5.06 6.85 -11.35
CA SER A 26 -4.97 7.89 -10.33
C SER A 26 -6.24 7.93 -9.47
N ALA A 27 -7.42 7.80 -10.09
CA ALA A 27 -8.69 7.75 -9.39
C ALA A 27 -8.80 6.52 -8.47
N ARG A 28 -8.31 5.34 -8.88
CA ARG A 28 -8.22 4.16 -8.01
C ARG A 28 -7.32 4.39 -6.79
N VAL A 29 -6.16 5.02 -6.99
CA VAL A 29 -5.25 5.37 -5.88
C VAL A 29 -5.91 6.36 -4.92
N LEU A 30 -6.53 7.43 -5.43
CA LEU A 30 -7.25 8.43 -4.62
C LEU A 30 -8.39 7.79 -3.82
N ARG A 31 -9.19 6.94 -4.46
CA ARG A 31 -10.25 6.17 -3.80
C ARG A 31 -9.72 5.34 -2.63
N HIS A 32 -8.65 4.58 -2.85
CA HIS A 32 -8.03 3.78 -1.78
C HIS A 32 -7.38 4.64 -0.69
N ALA A 33 -6.90 5.83 -1.04
CA ALA A 33 -6.43 6.85 -0.11
C ALA A 33 -7.60 7.58 0.61
N GLY A 34 -8.85 7.25 0.29
CA GLY A 34 -10.05 7.84 0.86
C GLY A 34 -10.18 9.34 0.56
N VAL A 35 -9.65 9.75 -0.59
CA VAL A 35 -9.80 11.08 -1.16
C VAL A 35 -10.92 11.01 -2.19
N GLU A 36 -11.76 12.05 -2.22
CA GLU A 36 -12.82 12.17 -3.22
C GLU A 36 -12.21 12.19 -4.63
N VAL A 37 -12.78 11.38 -5.54
CA VAL A 37 -12.41 11.41 -6.95
C VAL A 37 -13.16 12.58 -7.59
N PRO A 38 -12.47 13.61 -8.13
CA PRO A 38 -13.14 14.82 -8.60
C PRO A 38 -14.09 14.61 -9.79
N ASP A 39 -13.82 13.59 -10.60
CA ASP A 39 -14.62 13.23 -11.77
C ASP A 39 -15.67 12.18 -11.37
N THR A 40 -16.94 12.60 -11.35
CA THR A 40 -18.07 11.77 -10.94
C THR A 40 -18.37 10.63 -11.91
N GLU A 41 -18.14 10.83 -13.21
CA GLU A 41 -18.36 9.79 -14.22
C GLU A 41 -17.30 8.70 -14.07
N LEU A 42 -16.04 9.12 -13.91
CA LEU A 42 -14.92 8.22 -13.64
C LEU A 42 -15.10 7.45 -12.33
N SER A 43 -15.58 8.12 -11.28
CA SER A 43 -15.89 7.47 -10.00
C SER A 43 -16.96 6.39 -10.16
N ALA A 44 -18.04 6.70 -10.90
CA ALA A 44 -19.13 5.75 -11.14
C ALA A 44 -18.69 4.55 -11.98
N GLU A 45 -17.80 4.76 -12.95
CA GLU A 45 -17.20 3.69 -13.75
C GLU A 45 -16.36 2.75 -12.89
N ILE A 46 -15.49 3.28 -12.02
CA ILE A 46 -14.68 2.47 -11.10
C ILE A 46 -15.59 1.71 -10.12
N ASP A 47 -16.66 2.33 -9.62
CA ASP A 47 -17.66 1.65 -8.78
C ASP A 47 -18.35 0.50 -9.49
N HIS A 48 -18.62 0.64 -10.79
CA HIS A 48 -19.21 -0.42 -11.58
C HIS A 48 -18.21 -1.58 -11.75
N GLU A 49 -16.97 -1.29 -12.15
CA GLU A 49 -15.90 -2.28 -12.30
C GLU A 49 -15.65 -3.06 -10.99
N ASP A 50 -15.59 -2.36 -9.86
CA ASP A 50 -15.39 -2.99 -8.54
C ASP A 50 -16.56 -3.88 -8.13
N ARG A 51 -17.80 -3.46 -8.44
CA ARG A 51 -19.01 -4.27 -8.21
C ARG A 51 -19.00 -5.54 -9.06
N GLU A 52 -18.65 -5.44 -10.34
CA GLU A 52 -18.51 -6.62 -11.21
C GLU A 52 -17.42 -7.56 -10.72
N GLN A 53 -16.30 -7.03 -10.24
CA GLN A 53 -15.27 -7.85 -9.64
C GLN A 53 -15.78 -8.54 -8.38
N GLN A 54 -16.52 -7.84 -7.52
CA GLN A 54 -17.11 -8.41 -6.30
C GLN A 54 -18.12 -9.51 -6.58
N THR A 55 -18.98 -9.37 -7.60
CA THR A 55 -19.97 -10.41 -7.95
C THR A 55 -19.34 -11.67 -8.52
N ARG A 56 -18.16 -11.56 -9.13
CA ARG A 56 -17.39 -12.72 -9.60
C ARG A 56 -16.60 -13.43 -8.50
N ARG A 57 -16.58 -12.91 -7.27
CA ARG A 57 -15.80 -13.51 -6.17
C ARG A 57 -16.43 -14.81 -5.71
N PRO A 58 -15.62 -15.84 -5.39
CA PRO A 58 -16.13 -17.05 -4.77
C PRO A 58 -16.81 -16.73 -3.44
N ILE A 59 -17.94 -17.39 -3.17
CA ILE A 59 -18.69 -17.23 -1.92
C ILE A 59 -17.95 -17.96 -0.79
N GLY A 60 -17.73 -17.27 0.33
CA GLY A 60 -17.18 -17.85 1.56
C GLY A 60 -15.76 -17.41 1.88
N ARG A 61 -15.29 -17.81 3.07
CA ARG A 61 -13.96 -17.47 3.56
C ARG A 61 -12.90 -18.32 2.87
N ARG A 62 -12.17 -17.73 1.93
CA ARG A 62 -11.00 -18.38 1.31
C ARG A 62 -9.80 -18.31 2.24
N VAL A 63 -9.02 -19.39 2.24
CA VAL A 63 -7.77 -19.48 2.98
C VAL A 63 -6.63 -19.35 1.97
N PRO A 64 -5.73 -18.36 2.12
CA PRO A 64 -4.63 -18.18 1.16
C PRO A 64 -3.72 -19.41 1.18
N PRO A 65 -3.20 -19.85 0.03
CA PRO A 65 -2.22 -20.93 -0.02
C PRO A 65 -0.91 -20.52 0.66
N ASP A 66 -0.10 -21.48 1.09
CA ASP A 66 1.08 -21.21 1.93
C ASP A 66 2.10 -20.27 1.26
N PHE A 67 2.26 -20.36 -0.07
CA PHE A 67 3.14 -19.46 -0.83
C PHE A 67 2.69 -17.98 -0.85
N ARG A 68 1.47 -17.67 -0.39
CA ARG A 68 0.98 -16.29 -0.22
C ARG A 68 0.96 -15.84 1.23
N ARG A 69 1.19 -16.75 2.18
CA ARG A 69 1.23 -16.40 3.60
C ARG A 69 2.62 -15.90 3.95
N HIS A 70 2.66 -14.95 4.89
CA HIS A 70 3.92 -14.59 5.51
C HIS A 70 4.55 -15.85 6.11
N PRO A 71 5.81 -16.17 5.80
CA PRO A 71 6.51 -17.33 6.33
C PRO A 71 6.47 -17.40 7.86
N HIS A 72 6.51 -18.61 8.42
CA HIS A 72 6.56 -18.75 9.87
C HIS A 72 7.83 -18.11 10.44
N GLN A 73 7.80 -17.68 11.71
CA GLN A 73 8.94 -17.00 12.36
C GLN A 73 10.25 -17.81 12.31
N GLN A 74 10.17 -19.12 12.09
CA GLN A 74 11.30 -20.05 12.01
C GLN A 74 11.92 -20.17 10.62
N GLU A 75 11.23 -19.72 9.56
CA GLU A 75 11.79 -19.71 8.21
C GLU A 75 12.78 -18.55 8.07
N PRO A 76 14.06 -18.83 7.73
CA PRO A 76 15.06 -17.78 7.56
C PRO A 76 14.73 -16.93 6.33
N ALA A 77 14.87 -15.61 6.47
CA ALA A 77 14.86 -14.72 5.31
C ALA A 77 16.07 -15.03 4.43
N LEU A 78 15.89 -14.94 3.12
CA LEU A 78 16.97 -15.06 2.14
C LEU A 78 17.91 -13.86 2.22
N TYR A 79 17.34 -12.68 2.48
CA TYR A 79 18.05 -11.42 2.53
C TYR A 79 17.21 -10.41 3.33
N GLU A 80 17.88 -9.56 4.11
CA GLU A 80 17.26 -8.51 4.92
C GLU A 80 17.95 -7.18 4.60
N PRO A 81 17.46 -6.41 3.61
CA PRO A 81 18.06 -5.13 3.29
C PRO A 81 17.86 -4.16 4.46
N ASP A 82 18.95 -3.53 4.89
CA ASP A 82 18.93 -2.49 5.92
C ASP A 82 18.38 -1.18 5.33
N LEU A 83 17.06 -1.15 5.17
CA LEU A 83 16.31 -0.02 4.64
C LEU A 83 15.35 0.49 5.71
N SER A 84 15.45 1.79 5.99
CA SER A 84 14.54 2.53 6.86
C SER A 84 14.26 3.88 6.20
N ILE A 85 13.23 3.90 5.35
CA ILE A 85 13.00 4.99 4.42
C ILE A 85 11.82 5.82 4.94
N PRO A 86 12.02 7.11 5.24
CA PRO A 86 10.98 7.96 5.79
C PRO A 86 9.97 8.37 4.72
N PHE A 87 8.70 8.43 5.12
CA PHE A 87 7.68 9.16 4.37
C PHE A 87 7.77 10.65 4.69
N LYS A 88 7.42 11.49 3.72
CA LYS A 88 7.39 12.94 3.92
C LYS A 88 6.08 13.33 4.63
N THR A 89 6.13 13.45 5.95
CA THR A 89 5.00 13.89 6.77
C THR A 89 5.18 15.36 7.18
N ARG A 90 4.08 16.10 7.37
CA ARG A 90 4.12 17.55 7.69
C ARG A 90 4.16 17.85 9.18
N LYS A 91 4.10 16.84 10.06
CA LYS A 91 4.02 17.00 11.52
C LYS A 91 4.62 15.77 12.22
N GLY A 92 5.58 15.98 13.13
CA GLY A 92 5.96 15.21 14.34
C GLY A 92 5.95 13.67 14.40
N VAL A 93 5.47 12.98 13.37
CA VAL A 93 5.33 11.54 13.26
C VAL A 93 6.41 11.06 12.33
N ASP A 94 7.38 10.34 12.89
CA ASP A 94 8.39 9.64 12.12
C ASP A 94 7.79 8.34 11.57
N LEU A 95 7.18 8.45 10.38
CA LEU A 95 6.59 7.32 9.67
C LEU A 95 7.55 6.81 8.60
N ARG A 96 7.89 5.54 8.67
CA ARG A 96 8.91 4.92 7.82
C ARG A 96 8.44 3.58 7.26
N LEU A 97 8.93 3.26 6.07
CA LEU A 97 8.95 1.90 5.52
C LEU A 97 10.28 1.25 5.90
N GLY A 98 10.26 0.09 6.56
CA GLY A 98 11.50 -0.59 6.89
C GLY A 98 11.32 -2.02 7.39
N ARG A 99 12.37 -2.57 8.02
CA ARG A 99 12.44 -3.97 8.47
C ARG A 99 12.02 -4.93 7.37
N ILE A 100 12.60 -4.72 6.19
CA ILE A 100 12.29 -5.50 5.01
C ILE A 100 12.98 -6.86 5.12
N ARG A 101 12.24 -7.93 4.87
CA ARG A 101 12.74 -9.30 4.86
C ARG A 101 12.27 -9.98 3.59
N VAL A 102 13.21 -10.47 2.80
CA VAL A 102 12.95 -11.15 1.53
C VAL A 102 12.93 -12.65 1.77
N PHE A 103 11.85 -13.31 1.36
CA PHE A 103 11.67 -14.75 1.40
C PHE A 103 11.52 -15.29 -0.02
N ALA A 104 11.62 -16.60 -0.20
CA ALA A 104 11.40 -17.22 -1.51
C ALA A 104 9.99 -16.95 -2.06
N THR A 105 9.00 -16.78 -1.17
CA THR A 105 7.58 -16.63 -1.50
C THR A 105 7.11 -15.17 -1.59
N GLY A 106 7.90 -14.21 -1.11
CA GLY A 106 7.49 -12.81 -1.08
C GLY A 106 8.39 -11.93 -0.21
N VAL A 107 7.98 -10.68 -0.05
CA VAL A 107 8.70 -9.66 0.72
C VAL A 107 7.84 -9.21 1.89
N SER A 108 8.35 -9.38 3.11
CA SER A 108 7.79 -8.79 4.31
C SER A 108 8.37 -7.40 4.52
N PHE A 109 7.54 -6.47 4.97
CA PHE A 109 7.96 -5.12 5.33
C PHE A 109 7.08 -4.58 6.45
N GLN A 110 7.59 -3.57 7.16
CA GLN A 110 6.83 -2.88 8.19
C GLN A 110 6.61 -1.41 7.82
N LEU A 111 5.38 -0.94 8.06
CA LEU A 111 5.16 0.48 8.32
C LEU A 111 5.41 0.71 9.80
N ILE A 112 6.23 1.70 10.12
CA ILE A 112 6.67 2.00 11.48
C ILE A 112 6.43 3.48 11.73
N ALA A 113 5.63 3.82 12.74
CA ALA A 113 5.47 5.17 13.24
C ALA A 113 6.09 5.27 14.62
N ARG A 114 6.93 6.28 14.84
CA ARG A 114 7.42 6.65 16.16
C ARG A 114 6.87 8.00 16.56
N ILE A 115 6.39 8.06 17.80
CA ILE A 115 5.91 9.29 18.44
C ILE A 115 6.45 9.36 19.87
N PRO A 116 6.64 10.57 20.43
CA PRO A 116 6.94 10.73 21.84
C PRO A 116 5.89 10.03 22.71
N ASP A 117 6.31 9.36 23.79
CA ASP A 117 5.39 8.78 24.76
C ASP A 117 4.83 9.90 25.67
N PRO A 118 3.54 10.25 25.59
CA PRO A 118 2.98 11.29 26.43
C PRO A 118 2.87 10.87 27.91
N HIS A 119 2.88 9.57 28.19
CA HIS A 119 2.64 9.00 29.52
C HIS A 119 3.63 7.85 29.83
N PRO A 120 4.93 8.15 30.00
CA PRO A 120 5.97 7.13 30.18
C PRO A 120 5.77 6.27 31.43
N ASP A 121 5.15 6.82 32.47
CA ASP A 121 4.88 6.14 33.74
C ASP A 121 3.60 5.28 33.71
N GLN A 122 2.87 5.26 32.59
CA GLN A 122 1.64 4.50 32.41
C GLN A 122 1.83 3.30 31.48
N GLY A 123 0.77 2.50 31.33
CA GLY A 123 0.69 1.46 30.30
C GLY A 123 0.77 2.05 28.89
N VAL A 124 1.08 1.20 27.90
CA VAL A 124 1.11 1.59 26.49
C VAL A 124 -0.30 2.01 26.03
N ILE A 125 -0.38 3.04 25.18
CA ILE A 125 -1.65 3.52 24.60
C ILE A 125 -2.33 2.38 23.83
N ILE A 126 -3.59 2.11 24.15
CA ILE A 126 -4.43 1.09 23.50
C ILE A 126 -5.79 1.67 23.12
N GLY A 127 -6.50 0.98 22.23
CA GLY A 127 -7.87 1.36 21.86
C GLY A 127 -7.92 2.49 20.84
N ALA A 128 -8.90 3.39 20.97
CA ALA A 128 -9.18 4.41 19.96
C ALA A 128 -8.05 5.45 19.81
N GLU A 129 -7.28 5.70 20.87
CA GLU A 129 -6.19 6.70 20.82
C GLU A 129 -4.89 6.14 20.23
N ALA A 130 -4.81 4.82 20.03
CA ALA A 130 -3.64 4.16 19.45
C ALA A 130 -3.61 4.33 17.93
N MET A 131 -2.44 4.64 17.35
CA MET A 131 -2.26 4.62 15.91
C MET A 131 -2.47 3.19 15.37
N ASN A 132 -3.46 2.99 14.51
CA ASN A 132 -3.64 1.70 13.82
C ASN A 132 -2.95 1.74 12.44
N LEU A 133 -1.88 0.96 12.32
CA LEU A 133 -1.17 0.80 11.06
C LEU A 133 -1.58 -0.44 10.26
N GLY A 134 -2.56 -1.23 10.74
CA GLY A 134 -2.93 -2.56 10.23
C GLY A 134 -4.03 -2.59 9.16
N PHE A 135 -4.54 -3.80 8.87
CA PHE A 135 -5.49 -4.07 7.75
C PHE A 135 -6.98 -4.12 8.14
N ARG A 136 -7.34 -4.07 9.43
CA ARG A 136 -8.74 -4.29 9.85
C ARG A 136 -9.59 -3.02 9.81
N ILE A 137 -10.08 -2.80 8.58
CA ILE A 137 -11.17 -1.99 7.99
C ILE A 137 -12.61 -1.99 8.55
N LYS A 138 -12.92 -2.17 9.85
CA LYS A 138 -14.35 -2.16 10.29
C LYS A 138 -15.06 -0.80 10.06
N PRO A 139 -16.24 -0.74 9.42
CA PRO A 139 -17.00 0.50 9.28
C PRO A 139 -17.17 1.23 10.62
N GLY A 140 -16.92 2.54 10.64
CA GLY A 140 -17.13 3.40 11.82
C GLY A 140 -16.02 3.42 12.87
N GLN A 141 -14.89 2.73 12.69
CA GLN A 141 -13.73 2.96 13.59
C GLN A 141 -12.81 4.05 13.01
N PRO A 142 -12.45 5.08 13.80
CA PRO A 142 -11.46 6.08 13.43
C PRO A 142 -10.03 5.52 13.47
N HIS A 143 -9.07 6.29 12.95
CA HIS A 143 -7.62 6.11 13.05
C HIS A 143 -7.05 4.99 12.20
N ARG A 144 -7.10 5.09 10.86
CA ARG A 144 -6.47 4.06 10.01
C ARG A 144 -5.57 4.61 8.94
N ILE A 145 -4.36 4.07 8.90
CA ILE A 145 -3.50 4.24 7.75
C ILE A 145 -4.11 3.55 6.53
N ARG A 146 -4.12 4.27 5.41
CA ARG A 146 -4.42 3.72 4.10
C ARG A 146 -3.08 3.46 3.43
N LEU A 147 -2.74 2.19 3.25
CA LEU A 147 -1.56 1.77 2.52
C LEU A 147 -1.99 1.28 1.15
N ILE A 148 -1.41 1.86 0.11
CA ILE A 148 -1.54 1.44 -1.28
C ILE A 148 -0.14 1.07 -1.78
N VAL A 149 -0.01 -0.10 -2.39
CA VAL A 149 1.21 -0.55 -3.04
C VAL A 149 0.90 -0.76 -4.51
N THR A 150 1.50 0.06 -5.38
CA THR A 150 1.42 -0.15 -6.83
C THR A 150 2.64 -0.93 -7.28
N VAL A 151 2.40 -2.07 -7.94
CA VAL A 151 3.44 -2.98 -8.43
C VAL A 151 3.64 -2.79 -9.93
N ASP A 152 4.88 -2.51 -10.31
CA ASP A 152 5.35 -2.29 -11.69
C ASP A 152 4.54 -1.24 -12.48
N PRO A 153 4.30 -0.02 -11.94
CA PRO A 153 3.67 1.04 -12.72
C PRO A 153 4.61 1.54 -13.80
N ARG A 154 4.02 1.95 -14.93
CA ARG A 154 4.73 2.58 -16.04
C ARG A 154 4.86 4.07 -15.79
N ARG A 155 5.98 4.67 -16.17
CA ARG A 155 6.16 6.13 -16.15
C ARG A 155 5.74 6.70 -17.51
N GLY A 156 4.66 7.47 -17.50
CA GLY A 156 4.18 8.23 -18.65
C GLY A 156 4.53 9.71 -18.56
N PRO A 157 4.10 10.50 -19.55
CA PRO A 157 4.31 11.96 -19.58
C PRO A 157 3.63 12.70 -18.43
N TYR A 158 2.63 12.08 -17.79
CA TYR A 158 1.81 12.71 -16.74
C TYR A 158 2.07 12.12 -15.33
N GLY A 159 3.01 11.18 -15.21
CA GLY A 159 3.31 10.49 -13.95
C GLY A 159 3.25 8.98 -14.11
N PHE A 160 3.11 8.29 -12.98
CA PHE A 160 2.95 6.83 -12.98
C PHE A 160 1.52 6.44 -13.38
N TYR A 161 1.37 5.32 -14.08
CA TYR A 161 0.08 4.71 -14.39
C TYR A 161 0.24 3.22 -14.70
N GLY A 162 -0.88 2.49 -14.61
CA GLY A 162 -0.89 1.04 -14.79
C GLY A 162 -0.25 0.29 -13.62
N GLY A 163 0.15 -0.95 -13.86
CA GLY A 163 0.58 -1.85 -12.80
C GLY A 163 -0.59 -2.33 -11.93
N THR A 164 -0.28 -3.17 -10.94
CA THR A 164 -1.28 -3.72 -10.02
C THR A 164 -1.38 -2.84 -8.78
N VAL A 165 -2.55 -2.26 -8.53
CA VAL A 165 -2.85 -1.48 -7.32
C VAL A 165 -3.34 -2.41 -6.22
N LEU A 166 -2.62 -2.47 -5.12
CA LEU A 166 -2.95 -3.27 -3.93
C LEU A 166 -3.20 -2.32 -2.76
N ALA A 167 -4.19 -2.62 -1.92
CA ALA A 167 -4.49 -1.79 -0.75
C ALA A 167 -4.69 -2.64 0.51
N ASN A 168 -4.27 -2.14 1.67
CA ASN A 168 -4.52 -2.79 2.96
C ASN A 168 -6.00 -2.80 3.36
N SER A 169 -6.85 -2.05 2.65
CA SER A 169 -8.31 -2.08 2.80
C SER A 169 -8.97 -3.29 2.13
N SER A 170 -8.26 -3.99 1.24
CA SER A 170 -8.77 -5.15 0.52
C SER A 170 -8.94 -6.35 1.46
N SER A 171 -9.94 -7.20 1.22
CA SER A 171 -10.17 -8.37 2.07
C SER A 171 -8.97 -9.33 1.96
N PRO A 172 -8.48 -9.90 3.08
CA PRO A 172 -7.44 -10.93 3.04
C PRO A 172 -7.93 -12.23 2.38
N CYS A 173 -9.23 -12.36 2.09
CA CYS A 173 -9.79 -13.50 1.37
C CYS A 173 -9.79 -13.29 -0.16
N ASP A 174 -9.48 -12.08 -0.64
CA ASP A 174 -9.52 -11.71 -2.06
C ASP A 174 -8.17 -11.90 -2.76
N PHE A 175 -7.43 -12.96 -2.43
CA PHE A 175 -6.17 -13.26 -3.13
C PHE A 175 -6.42 -13.74 -4.56
N PRO A 176 -5.58 -13.36 -5.54
CA PRO A 176 -5.73 -13.79 -6.92
C PRO A 176 -5.37 -15.28 -7.09
N GLU A 177 -6.08 -15.95 -8.01
CA GLU A 177 -5.85 -17.36 -8.35
C GLU A 177 -4.50 -17.57 -9.05
N ASP A 178 -4.11 -16.66 -9.94
CA ASP A 178 -2.82 -16.71 -10.64
C ASP A 178 -1.66 -16.52 -9.64
N PRO A 179 -0.79 -17.53 -9.42
CA PRO A 179 0.34 -17.44 -8.49
C PRO A 179 1.32 -16.31 -8.82
N GLY A 180 1.43 -15.90 -10.08
CA GLY A 180 2.28 -14.78 -10.52
C GLY A 180 1.69 -13.41 -10.23
N ALA A 181 0.38 -13.32 -9.96
CA ALA A 181 -0.29 -12.06 -9.68
C ALA A 181 0.09 -11.52 -8.28
N PRO A 182 0.53 -10.25 -8.20
CA PRO A 182 0.85 -9.60 -6.94
C PRO A 182 -0.34 -9.57 -5.98
N TRP A 183 -0.07 -9.75 -4.69
CA TRP A 183 -1.04 -9.68 -3.62
C TRP A 183 -0.40 -9.18 -2.33
N LEU A 184 -1.11 -8.29 -1.65
CA LEU A 184 -0.69 -7.71 -0.38
C LEU A 184 -1.48 -8.38 0.76
N ALA A 185 -0.77 -9.08 1.62
CA ALA A 185 -1.29 -9.73 2.81
C ALA A 185 -0.81 -9.02 4.09
N GLY A 186 -1.42 -9.37 5.22
CA GLY A 186 -0.97 -8.91 6.53
C GLY A 186 -1.62 -7.60 6.94
N GLY A 187 -0.89 -6.80 7.71
CA GLY A 187 -1.37 -5.65 8.49
C GLY A 187 -1.60 -6.01 9.97
N ASN A 188 -0.83 -6.97 10.50
CA ASN A 188 -0.83 -7.24 11.95
C ASN A 188 -0.06 -6.11 12.63
N ASP A 189 -0.78 -5.34 13.44
CA ASP A 189 -0.28 -4.19 14.15
C ASP A 189 0.24 -4.55 15.55
N ARG A 190 1.16 -3.74 16.05
CA ARG A 190 1.65 -3.76 17.41
C ARG A 190 1.98 -2.34 17.86
N CYS A 191 1.92 -2.13 19.17
CA CYS A 191 2.47 -0.94 19.82
C CYS A 191 3.40 -1.39 20.94
N VAL A 192 4.60 -0.82 21.00
CA VAL A 192 5.58 -1.10 22.05
C VAL A 192 6.28 0.18 22.46
N ARG A 193 6.67 0.27 23.74
CA ARG A 193 7.58 1.31 24.21
C ARG A 193 9.00 0.97 23.79
N VAL A 194 9.72 1.96 23.26
CA VAL A 194 11.15 1.84 22.91
C VAL A 194 12.00 2.69 23.87
N GLY A 195 13.29 2.38 23.95
CA GLY A 195 14.20 2.87 25.00
C GLY A 195 14.40 4.38 25.10
N ASP A 196 13.93 5.14 24.12
CA ASP A 196 14.15 6.58 24.00
C ASP A 196 12.96 7.43 24.49
N GLY A 197 12.03 6.83 25.26
CA GLY A 197 10.81 7.52 25.69
C GLY A 197 9.81 7.72 24.56
N GLU A 198 9.86 6.86 23.54
CA GLU A 198 8.95 6.87 22.40
C GLU A 198 8.06 5.62 22.40
N LEU A 199 6.90 5.76 21.75
CA LEU A 199 6.06 4.65 21.36
C LEU A 199 6.32 4.32 19.90
N GLU A 200 6.57 3.05 19.62
CA GLU A 200 6.66 2.52 18.26
C GLU A 200 5.38 1.75 17.91
N PHE A 201 4.63 2.28 16.95
CA PHE A 201 3.55 1.59 16.29
C PHE A 201 4.09 0.94 15.02
N ALA A 202 3.85 -0.34 14.83
CA ALA A 202 4.30 -1.04 13.62
C ALA A 202 3.23 -1.97 13.09
N ALA A 203 3.09 -2.06 11.78
CA ALA A 203 2.29 -3.09 11.12
C ALA A 203 3.09 -3.84 10.07
N THR A 204 2.99 -5.17 10.11
CA THR A 204 3.73 -6.06 9.20
C THR A 204 2.86 -6.48 8.03
N TYR A 205 3.35 -6.24 6.83
CA TYR A 205 2.72 -6.57 5.56
C TYR A 205 3.58 -7.56 4.78
N PHE A 206 2.96 -8.32 3.87
CA PHE A 206 3.64 -9.30 3.04
C PHE A 206 3.18 -9.19 1.58
N LEU A 207 4.09 -8.85 0.68
CA LEU A 207 3.86 -8.77 -0.75
C LEU A 207 4.32 -10.07 -1.42
N SER A 208 3.40 -10.77 -2.08
CA SER A 208 3.67 -12.03 -2.79
C SER A 208 3.19 -11.98 -4.24
N PRO A 209 3.93 -12.55 -5.22
CA PRO A 209 5.29 -13.08 -5.08
C PRO A 209 6.33 -11.95 -4.88
N VAL A 210 7.62 -12.30 -4.75
CA VAL A 210 8.71 -11.32 -4.73
C VAL A 210 8.69 -10.54 -6.05
N PRO A 211 8.55 -9.20 -6.02
CA PRO A 211 8.71 -8.41 -7.23
C PRO A 211 10.19 -8.40 -7.62
N THR A 212 10.50 -8.92 -8.81
CA THR A 212 11.89 -9.13 -9.27
C THR A 212 12.43 -8.01 -10.16
N ARG A 213 11.55 -7.15 -10.67
CA ARG A 213 11.88 -6.04 -11.57
C ARG A 213 10.82 -4.94 -11.48
N GLY A 214 11.17 -3.77 -11.99
CA GLY A 214 10.25 -2.63 -12.06
C GLY A 214 10.24 -1.83 -10.77
N LYS A 215 9.19 -1.03 -10.60
CA LYS A 215 9.05 -0.12 -9.46
C LYS A 215 7.95 -0.57 -8.52
N LEU A 216 8.12 -0.25 -7.25
CA LEU A 216 7.06 -0.25 -6.27
C LEU A 216 6.80 1.19 -5.84
N VAL A 217 5.53 1.59 -5.84
CA VAL A 217 5.10 2.87 -5.28
C VAL A 217 4.27 2.56 -4.05
N PHE A 218 4.79 2.95 -2.89
CA PHE A 218 4.11 2.89 -1.60
C PHE A 218 3.47 4.24 -1.36
N THR A 219 2.16 4.31 -1.51
CA THR A 219 1.36 5.48 -1.19
C THR A 219 0.72 5.26 0.17
N ILE A 220 0.84 6.26 1.03
CA ILE A 220 0.15 6.27 2.31
C ILE A 220 -0.75 7.50 2.43
N ALA A 221 -1.85 7.37 3.15
CA ALA A 221 -2.65 8.48 3.63
C ALA A 221 -3.12 8.17 5.05
N TYR A 222 -3.08 9.16 5.94
CA TYR A 222 -3.58 8.99 7.30
C TYR A 222 -4.20 10.30 7.80
N PRO A 223 -5.41 10.66 7.31
CA PRO A 223 -6.02 11.95 7.58
C PRO A 223 -6.24 12.24 9.07
N GLU A 224 -6.55 11.21 9.86
CA GLU A 224 -6.76 11.34 11.30
C GLU A 224 -5.51 11.76 12.08
N PHE A 225 -4.32 11.63 11.48
CA PHE A 225 -3.04 12.08 12.02
C PHE A 225 -2.43 13.21 11.17
N ASP A 226 -3.26 13.91 10.39
CA ASP A 226 -2.84 14.99 9.48
C ASP A 226 -1.74 14.59 8.49
N ILE A 227 -1.73 13.32 8.08
CA ILE A 227 -0.83 12.82 7.05
C ILE A 227 -1.57 12.84 5.71
N ASP A 228 -1.29 13.89 4.93
CA ASP A 228 -1.68 14.00 3.52
C ASP A 228 -1.17 12.79 2.71
N VAL A 229 -1.76 12.58 1.54
CA VAL A 229 -1.29 11.54 0.60
C VAL A 229 0.19 11.79 0.27
N THR A 230 1.04 10.79 0.57
CA THR A 230 2.46 10.84 0.25
C THR A 230 2.95 9.51 -0.26
N ASP A 231 3.91 9.58 -1.18
CA ASP A 231 4.46 8.43 -1.88
C ASP A 231 5.93 8.20 -1.54
N LEU A 232 6.32 6.94 -1.64
CA LEU A 232 7.69 6.46 -1.58
C LEU A 232 7.88 5.46 -2.72
N ILE A 233 9.01 5.56 -3.40
CA ILE A 233 9.31 4.72 -4.57
C ILE A 233 10.49 3.83 -4.24
N LEU A 234 10.33 2.53 -4.48
CA LEU A 234 11.41 1.54 -4.41
C LEU A 234 11.62 0.88 -5.78
N ASP A 235 12.87 0.54 -6.06
CA ASP A 235 13.20 -0.35 -7.17
C ASP A 235 13.11 -1.79 -6.68
N ALA A 236 12.33 -2.63 -7.37
CA ALA A 236 12.17 -4.03 -7.01
C ALA A 236 13.47 -4.83 -7.13
N ALA A 237 14.46 -4.33 -7.89
CA ALA A 237 15.80 -4.91 -7.94
C ALA A 237 16.50 -4.95 -6.57
N GLN A 238 16.06 -4.16 -5.59
CA GLN A 238 16.58 -4.22 -4.22
C GLN A 238 16.27 -5.56 -3.52
N PHE A 239 15.30 -6.34 -4.01
CA PHE A 239 14.93 -7.63 -3.41
C PHE A 239 15.59 -8.83 -4.09
N THR A 240 16.33 -8.61 -5.18
CA THR A 240 17.01 -9.67 -5.92
C THR A 240 18.52 -9.71 -5.67
N GLN A 241 19.05 -8.77 -4.89
CA GLN A 241 20.47 -8.74 -4.54
C GLN A 241 20.80 -9.89 -3.57
N LYS A 242 21.73 -10.75 -3.97
CA LYS A 242 22.38 -11.70 -3.05
C LYS A 242 23.23 -10.91 -2.05
N PRO A 243 23.30 -11.34 -0.77
CA PRO A 243 24.31 -10.80 0.13
C PRO A 243 25.72 -11.02 -0.45
N PRO A 244 26.68 -10.12 -0.21
CA PRO A 244 28.08 -10.40 -0.49
C PRO A 244 28.47 -11.66 0.28
N GLY A 245 29.00 -12.65 -0.44
CA GLY A 245 29.51 -13.89 0.14
C GLY A 245 30.83 -13.71 0.87
#